data_AF-A0A395RLK0-F1
#
_entry.id   AF-A0A395RLK0-F1
#
_cell.length_a   1.000
_cell.length_b   1.000
_cell.length_c   1.000
_cell.angle_alpha   90.00
_cell.angle_beta   90.00
_cell.angle_gamma   90.00
#
_symmetry.space_group_name_H-M   'P 1'
#
loop_
_entity.id
_entity.type
_entity.pdbx_description
1 polymer ?
#
loop_
_entity_poly.entity_id
_entity_poly.type
_entity_poly.pdbx_seq_one_letter_code
_entity_poly.pdbx_strand_id
1 'polypeptide(L)'
;MIEFVSTKLPYVRDAVELPGPLPTLSEIHSSQSQLSPRRNGLSSSGGVSVVRGIYVVKYGERVTEYEGNALLFIEKHLQIGAPRLYAMYQDEASGCFYLIMEYIQGVNLESIWPSLSEESKLSVAMQLKGMFDQMRSLKPPNNFIGGIDGGTLRDTPFKTVDCDPRINGPFKSSEEVGLALALASRNFWEEIGWSGWLPRFFTQHLGAALKDHEAKFTHGDLHMRNVMVEKAALENCSSGNAELTEGETEQYHEYRVKGIVDWESAGWYPAFWEYTSALARAHEESDWPEYVGEMMNAYPLEFSMIFLVFQDLQLIY
;
A
#
# COMPACT_ATOMS: atom_id res chain seq x y z
N MET A 1 7.34 -10.50 19.91
CA MET A 1 8.06 -9.29 19.50
C MET A 1 8.00 -9.24 17.99
N ILE A 2 7.82 -8.07 17.37
CA ILE A 2 7.88 -7.96 15.91
C ILE A 2 9.35 -8.15 15.49
N GLU A 3 9.60 -8.88 14.42
CA GLU A 3 10.93 -9.14 13.88
C GLU A 3 10.97 -8.68 12.42
N PHE A 4 12.16 -8.35 11.92
CA PHE A 4 12.35 -8.04 10.50
C PHE A 4 12.08 -9.28 9.65
N VAL A 5 11.38 -9.09 8.53
CA VAL A 5 11.04 -10.20 7.63
C VAL A 5 11.96 -10.19 6.42
N SER A 6 12.72 -11.27 6.27
CA SER A 6 13.49 -11.58 5.07
C SER A 6 13.39 -13.08 4.82
N THR A 7 12.85 -13.43 3.66
CA THR A 7 12.62 -14.82 3.27
C THR A 7 13.73 -15.30 2.35
N LYS A 8 14.17 -16.55 2.52
CA LYS A 8 15.12 -17.17 1.59
C LYS A 8 14.43 -17.51 0.28
N LEU A 9 15.10 -17.21 -0.83
CA LEU A 9 14.62 -17.56 -2.17
C LEU A 9 15.23 -18.90 -2.65
N PRO A 10 14.49 -19.70 -3.44
CA PRO A 10 13.09 -19.50 -3.78
C PRO A 10 12.17 -19.76 -2.58
N TYR A 11 11.08 -19.00 -2.49
CA TYR A 11 9.98 -19.30 -1.57
C TYR A 11 8.86 -19.98 -2.34
N VAL A 12 8.38 -21.11 -1.83
CA VAL A 12 7.20 -21.82 -2.32
C VAL A 12 6.40 -22.28 -1.12
N ARG A 13 5.11 -21.94 -1.08
CA ARG A 13 4.20 -22.39 -0.04
C ARG A 13 4.01 -23.91 -0.12
N ASP A 14 3.75 -24.55 1.03
CA ASP A 14 3.48 -25.99 1.07
C ASP A 14 2.36 -26.37 0.09
N ALA A 15 2.54 -27.50 -0.60
CA ALA A 15 1.62 -27.98 -1.61
C ALA A 15 0.18 -28.16 -1.08
N VAL A 16 0.00 -28.46 0.21
CA VAL A 16 -1.34 -28.62 0.81
C VAL A 16 -2.07 -27.31 1.02
N GLU A 17 -1.35 -26.19 1.01
CA GLU A 17 -1.91 -24.85 1.19
C GLU A 17 -2.09 -24.07 -0.12
N LEU A 18 -1.66 -24.66 -1.26
CA LEU A 18 -1.88 -24.08 -2.57
C LEU A 18 -3.33 -24.32 -3.04
N PRO A 19 -3.99 -23.33 -3.67
CA PRO A 19 -5.31 -23.52 -4.25
C PRO A 19 -5.30 -24.42 -5.52
N GLY A 20 -4.11 -24.76 -6.02
CA GLY A 20 -3.88 -25.69 -7.12
C GLY A 20 -2.41 -25.69 -7.55
N PRO A 21 -2.05 -26.32 -8.68
CA PRO A 21 -0.69 -26.24 -9.22
C PRO A 21 -0.31 -24.80 -9.55
N LEU A 22 0.93 -24.41 -9.22
CA LEU A 22 1.46 -23.10 -9.57
C LEU A 22 1.44 -22.89 -11.11
N PRO A 23 1.19 -21.66 -11.58
CA PRO A 23 1.24 -21.32 -13.01
C PRO A 23 2.59 -21.65 -13.65
N THR A 24 2.55 -22.19 -14.87
CA THR A 24 3.75 -22.32 -15.71
C THR A 24 4.12 -20.98 -16.35
N LEU A 25 5.40 -20.82 -16.74
CA LEU A 25 5.83 -19.61 -17.47
C LEU A 25 5.01 -19.35 -18.74
N SER A 26 4.65 -20.41 -19.47
CA SER A 26 3.79 -20.30 -20.65
C SER A 26 2.41 -19.71 -20.32
N GLU A 27 1.80 -20.11 -19.20
CA GLU A 27 0.52 -19.55 -18.74
C GLU A 27 0.65 -18.09 -18.29
N ILE A 28 1.74 -17.75 -17.60
CA ILE A 28 2.02 -16.39 -17.13
C ILE A 28 2.13 -15.43 -18.31
N HIS A 29 2.92 -15.80 -19.34
CA HIS A 29 3.20 -14.92 -20.48
C HIS A 29 2.08 -14.90 -21.53
N SER A 30 1.22 -15.92 -21.59
CA SER A 30 0.07 -15.94 -22.50
C SER A 30 -1.17 -15.24 -21.92
N SER A 31 -1.23 -15.06 -20.60
CA SER A 31 -2.32 -14.36 -19.94
C SER A 31 -2.18 -12.85 -20.15
N GLN A 32 -2.96 -12.28 -21.06
CA GLN A 32 -3.11 -10.82 -21.19
C GLN A 32 -3.82 -10.28 -19.94
N SER A 33 -3.19 -9.39 -19.17
CA SER A 33 -3.94 -8.70 -18.11
C SER A 33 -4.51 -7.37 -18.58
N GLN A 34 -5.75 -7.13 -18.16
CA GLN A 34 -6.42 -5.83 -18.23
C GLN A 34 -6.19 -4.98 -16.95
N LEU A 35 -5.47 -5.52 -15.96
CA LEU A 35 -5.29 -4.92 -14.63
C LEU A 35 -4.25 -3.78 -14.60
N SER A 36 -3.56 -3.49 -15.70
CA SER A 36 -2.58 -2.40 -15.77
C SER A 36 -2.41 -1.85 -17.18
N PRO A 37 -3.26 -0.90 -17.65
CA PRO A 37 -3.03 -0.21 -18.93
C PRO A 37 -1.72 0.61 -18.93
N ARG A 38 -1.21 1.01 -17.76
CA ARG A 38 -0.07 1.93 -17.61
C ARG A 38 1.32 1.29 -17.75
N ARG A 39 1.45 -0.04 -17.75
CA ARG A 39 2.75 -0.72 -18.02
C ARG A 39 2.98 -1.04 -19.51
N ASN A 40 2.10 -0.61 -20.41
CA ASN A 40 2.29 -0.75 -21.86
C ASN A 40 3.30 0.24 -22.46
N GLY A 41 4.23 0.79 -21.66
CA GLY A 41 5.21 1.79 -22.09
C GLY A 41 6.64 1.41 -21.75
N LEU A 42 7.39 0.96 -22.76
CA LEU A 42 8.86 1.04 -22.92
C LEU A 42 9.80 0.12 -22.11
N SER A 43 9.34 -0.93 -21.42
CA SER A 43 10.21 -2.04 -20.98
C SER A 43 9.55 -3.38 -21.29
N SER A 44 10.24 -4.21 -22.06
CA SER A 44 9.76 -5.48 -22.62
C SER A 44 9.92 -6.68 -21.68
N SER A 45 10.26 -6.49 -20.40
CA SER A 45 10.64 -7.58 -19.50
C SER A 45 9.78 -7.75 -18.23
N GLY A 46 8.61 -7.10 -18.12
CA GLY A 46 7.76 -7.26 -16.93
C GLY A 46 6.26 -7.01 -17.11
N GLY A 47 5.46 -7.46 -16.16
CA GLY A 47 4.00 -7.36 -16.21
C GLY A 47 3.29 -7.87 -14.96
N VAL A 48 1.97 -7.82 -15.02
CA VAL A 48 1.06 -8.46 -14.07
C VAL A 48 0.14 -9.37 -14.88
N SER A 49 -0.08 -10.60 -14.46
CA SER A 49 -0.94 -11.59 -15.14
C SER A 49 -1.93 -12.19 -14.16
N VAL A 50 -3.20 -12.30 -14.55
CA VAL A 50 -4.19 -13.11 -13.81
C VAL A 50 -4.26 -14.47 -14.46
N VAL A 51 -3.93 -15.53 -13.71
CA VAL A 51 -3.90 -16.90 -14.23
C VAL A 51 -5.01 -17.71 -13.59
N ARG A 52 -5.87 -18.30 -14.44
CA ARG A 52 -6.99 -19.18 -14.07
C ARG A 52 -8.02 -18.53 -13.10
N GLY A 53 -8.01 -17.21 -12.94
CA GLY A 53 -8.84 -16.51 -11.94
C GLY A 53 -8.51 -16.89 -10.50
N ILE A 54 -7.31 -17.41 -10.23
CA ILE A 54 -6.87 -17.87 -8.91
C ILE A 54 -5.59 -17.14 -8.49
N TYR A 55 -4.72 -16.86 -9.46
CA TYR A 55 -3.40 -16.28 -9.21
C TYR A 55 -3.27 -14.91 -9.82
N VAL A 56 -2.64 -14.00 -9.10
CA VAL A 56 -1.96 -12.84 -9.67
C VAL A 56 -0.47 -13.13 -9.70
N VAL A 57 0.15 -12.91 -10.85
CA VAL A 57 1.59 -13.06 -11.05
C VAL A 57 2.16 -11.71 -11.45
N LYS A 58 2.96 -11.11 -10.56
CA LYS A 58 3.80 -9.94 -10.87
C LYS A 58 5.17 -10.46 -11.30
N TYR A 59 5.69 -9.99 -12.43
CA TYR A 59 7.01 -10.41 -12.90
C TYR A 59 7.79 -9.29 -13.60
N GLY A 60 9.11 -9.44 -13.59
CA GLY A 60 10.06 -8.62 -14.35
C GLY A 60 11.18 -8.02 -13.51
N GLU A 61 12.06 -7.26 -14.17
CA GLU A 61 13.31 -6.73 -13.58
C GLU A 61 13.10 -5.76 -12.41
N ARG A 62 11.94 -5.11 -12.34
CA ARG A 62 11.60 -4.15 -11.27
C ARG A 62 10.82 -4.79 -10.13
N VAL A 63 10.44 -6.05 -10.25
CA VAL A 63 9.75 -6.78 -9.17
C VAL A 63 10.82 -7.29 -8.20
N THR A 64 10.55 -7.16 -6.91
CA THR A 64 11.45 -7.59 -5.84
C THR A 64 10.72 -8.51 -4.88
N GLU A 65 11.46 -9.17 -4.01
CA GLU A 65 10.93 -10.00 -2.91
C GLU A 65 10.16 -9.19 -1.85
N TYR A 66 10.25 -7.86 -1.88
CA TYR A 66 9.77 -7.00 -0.80
C TYR A 66 8.26 -7.10 -0.60
N GLU A 67 7.47 -7.06 -1.68
CA GLU A 67 6.01 -7.24 -1.58
C GLU A 67 5.66 -8.63 -1.03
N GLY A 68 6.36 -9.67 -1.46
CA GLY A 68 6.18 -11.02 -0.90
C GLY A 68 6.48 -11.09 0.61
N ASN A 69 7.58 -10.47 1.05
CA ASN A 69 7.92 -10.35 2.47
C ASN A 69 6.85 -9.55 3.25
N ALA A 70 6.27 -8.50 2.66
CA ALA A 70 5.17 -7.74 3.25
C ALA A 70 3.91 -8.63 3.45
N LEU A 71 3.54 -9.42 2.44
CA LEU A 71 2.40 -10.34 2.55
C LEU A 71 2.60 -11.40 3.65
N LEU A 72 3.81 -11.96 3.76
CA LEU A 72 4.14 -12.91 4.84
C LEU A 72 4.11 -12.25 6.22
N PHE A 73 4.56 -11.00 6.33
CA PHE A 73 4.45 -10.22 7.56
C PHE A 73 2.99 -10.01 7.96
N ILE A 74 2.14 -9.60 7.03
CA ILE A 74 0.72 -9.34 7.26
C ILE A 74 0.01 -10.62 7.70
N GLU A 75 0.19 -11.73 6.97
CA GLU A 75 -0.41 -13.03 7.30
C GLU A 75 -0.03 -13.52 8.70
N LYS A 76 1.20 -13.22 9.15
CA LYS A 76 1.69 -13.62 10.48
C LYS A 76 1.16 -12.74 11.61
N HIS A 77 0.94 -11.45 11.36
CA HIS A 77 0.76 -10.45 12.43
C HIS A 77 -0.61 -9.76 12.44
N LEU A 78 -1.39 -9.86 11.39
CA LEU A 78 -2.65 -9.13 11.21
C LEU A 78 -3.78 -10.07 10.77
N GLN A 79 -5.01 -9.70 11.12
CA GLN A 79 -6.23 -10.38 10.65
C GLN A 79 -6.98 -9.43 9.72
N ILE A 80 -6.33 -9.10 8.61
CA ILE A 80 -6.85 -8.22 7.56
C ILE A 80 -6.82 -8.95 6.21
N GLY A 81 -7.70 -8.55 5.29
CA GLY A 81 -7.65 -9.04 3.92
C GLY A 81 -6.43 -8.49 3.18
N ALA A 82 -5.54 -9.37 2.74
CA ALA A 82 -4.43 -9.11 1.83
C ALA A 82 -4.13 -10.39 1.02
N PRO A 83 -3.52 -10.30 -0.18
CA PRO A 83 -3.24 -11.49 -0.98
C PRO A 83 -2.36 -12.50 -0.24
N ARG A 84 -2.74 -13.78 -0.24
CA ARG A 84 -1.84 -14.83 0.22
C ARG A 84 -0.68 -15.04 -0.75
N LEU A 85 0.56 -15.01 -0.26
CA LEU A 85 1.75 -15.32 -1.07
C LEU A 85 1.85 -16.83 -1.32
N TYR A 86 1.97 -17.26 -2.58
CA TYR A 86 2.13 -18.68 -2.93
C TYR A 86 3.54 -19.06 -3.35
N ALA A 87 4.22 -18.19 -4.12
CA ALA A 87 5.62 -18.40 -4.46
C ALA A 87 6.32 -17.09 -4.82
N MET A 88 7.63 -17.03 -4.62
CA MET A 88 8.48 -16.00 -5.22
C MET A 88 9.88 -16.54 -5.51
N TYR A 89 10.40 -16.22 -6.69
CA TYR A 89 11.69 -16.73 -7.16
C TYR A 89 12.25 -15.84 -8.26
N GLN A 90 13.55 -15.93 -8.47
CA GLN A 90 14.22 -15.36 -9.63
C GLN A 90 14.47 -16.48 -10.64
N ASP A 91 14.09 -16.26 -11.89
CA ASP A 91 14.43 -17.17 -12.98
C ASP A 91 15.88 -16.91 -13.42
N GLU A 92 16.73 -17.93 -13.34
CA GLU A 92 18.17 -17.78 -13.65
C GLU A 92 18.43 -17.48 -15.13
N ALA A 93 17.57 -17.95 -16.04
CA ALA A 93 17.77 -17.80 -17.47
C ALA A 93 17.45 -16.38 -17.95
N SER A 94 16.34 -15.80 -17.48
CA SER A 94 15.90 -14.45 -17.85
C SER A 94 16.36 -13.37 -16.89
N GLY A 95 16.73 -13.72 -15.65
CA GLY A 95 16.97 -12.77 -14.56
C GLY A 95 15.68 -12.15 -13.99
N CYS A 96 14.51 -12.46 -14.56
CA CYS A 96 13.23 -11.93 -14.12
C CYS A 96 12.85 -12.47 -12.75
N PHE A 97 12.35 -11.58 -11.90
CA PHE A 97 11.72 -11.97 -10.64
C PHE A 97 10.25 -12.31 -10.89
N TYR A 98 9.73 -13.33 -10.22
CA TYR A 98 8.34 -13.75 -10.25
C TYR A 98 7.78 -13.77 -8.84
N LEU A 99 6.61 -13.13 -8.66
CA LEU A 99 5.85 -13.09 -7.43
C LEU A 99 4.44 -13.61 -7.73
N ILE A 100 4.09 -14.77 -7.17
CA ILE A 100 2.82 -15.47 -7.38
C ILE A 100 2.03 -15.40 -6.08
N MET A 101 0.86 -14.77 -6.15
CA MET A 101 -0.01 -14.53 -5.00
C MET A 101 -1.48 -14.76 -5.36
N GLU A 102 -2.33 -14.74 -4.35
CA GLU A 102 -3.78 -14.85 -4.47
C GLU A 102 -4.39 -13.76 -5.34
N TYR A 103 -5.29 -14.16 -6.24
CA TYR A 103 -6.23 -13.26 -6.87
C TYR A 103 -7.44 -13.05 -5.96
N ILE A 104 -7.48 -11.90 -5.28
CA ILE A 104 -8.64 -11.50 -4.49
C ILE A 104 -9.81 -11.23 -5.46
N GLN A 105 -10.85 -12.06 -5.36
CA GLN A 105 -12.07 -11.91 -6.14
C GLN A 105 -12.80 -10.62 -5.74
N GLY A 106 -13.30 -9.90 -6.75
CA GLY A 106 -14.04 -8.67 -6.57
C GLY A 106 -13.70 -7.62 -7.63
N VAL A 107 -14.14 -6.39 -7.38
CA VAL A 107 -13.82 -5.21 -8.17
C VAL A 107 -12.99 -4.24 -7.35
N ASN A 108 -12.15 -3.43 -8.00
CA ASN A 108 -11.45 -2.37 -7.30
C ASN A 108 -12.44 -1.26 -6.92
N LEU A 109 -12.24 -0.64 -5.75
CA LEU A 109 -13.17 0.33 -5.20
C LEU A 109 -13.31 1.57 -6.10
N GLU A 110 -12.21 2.01 -6.74
CA GLU A 110 -12.19 3.17 -7.64
C GLU A 110 -13.24 3.05 -8.75
N SER A 111 -13.39 1.86 -9.34
CA SER A 111 -14.31 1.60 -10.44
C SER A 111 -15.80 1.74 -10.09
N ILE A 112 -16.15 1.55 -8.81
CA ILE A 112 -17.55 1.62 -8.35
C ILE A 112 -17.82 2.85 -7.48
N TRP A 113 -16.79 3.53 -6.99
CA TRP A 113 -16.90 4.64 -6.05
C TRP A 113 -17.90 5.73 -6.48
N PRO A 114 -17.93 6.19 -7.75
CA PRO A 114 -18.90 7.19 -8.19
C PRO A 114 -20.36 6.74 -8.15
N SER A 115 -20.61 5.43 -8.07
CA SER A 115 -21.95 4.83 -8.02
C SER A 115 -22.42 4.48 -6.61
N LEU A 116 -21.54 4.58 -5.61
CA LEU A 116 -21.88 4.29 -4.23
C LEU A 116 -22.67 5.45 -3.61
N SER A 117 -23.66 5.10 -2.78
CA SER A 117 -24.30 6.07 -1.88
C SER A 117 -23.31 6.49 -0.79
N GLU A 118 -23.55 7.64 -0.16
CA GLU A 118 -22.75 8.11 0.98
C GLU A 118 -22.75 7.10 2.14
N GLU A 119 -23.88 6.43 2.38
CA GLU A 119 -23.98 5.36 3.38
C GLU A 119 -23.07 4.17 3.04
N SER A 120 -23.05 3.74 1.78
CA SER A 120 -22.20 2.64 1.32
C SER A 120 -20.71 3.03 1.34
N LYS A 121 -20.35 4.27 0.98
CA LYS A 121 -18.98 4.78 1.12
C LYS A 121 -18.53 4.81 2.58
N LEU A 122 -19.38 5.31 3.48
CA LEU A 122 -19.09 5.33 4.92
C LEU A 122 -18.95 3.92 5.48
N SER A 123 -19.82 3.00 5.06
CA SER A 123 -19.76 1.58 5.44
C SER A 123 -18.45 0.91 5.00
N VAL A 124 -17.96 1.22 3.80
CA VAL A 124 -16.64 0.76 3.32
C VAL A 124 -15.51 1.41 4.12
N ALA A 125 -15.58 2.72 4.40
CA ALA A 125 -14.59 3.42 5.20
C ALA A 125 -14.48 2.85 6.62
N MET A 126 -15.60 2.46 7.25
CA MET A 126 -15.59 1.83 8.58
C MET A 126 -14.99 0.42 8.57
N GLN A 127 -15.17 -0.35 7.49
CA GLN A 127 -14.48 -1.64 7.34
C GLN A 127 -12.96 -1.43 7.20
N LEU A 128 -12.53 -0.46 6.40
CA LEU A 128 -11.12 -0.09 6.25
C LEU A 128 -10.54 0.45 7.56
N LYS A 129 -11.30 1.23 8.33
CA LYS A 129 -10.93 1.69 9.67
C LYS A 129 -10.55 0.51 10.56
N GLY A 130 -11.37 -0.54 10.60
CA GLY A 130 -11.07 -1.75 11.37
C GLY A 130 -9.76 -2.42 10.97
N MET A 131 -9.41 -2.40 9.68
CA MET A 131 -8.12 -2.91 9.17
C MET A 131 -6.96 -2.01 9.60
N PHE A 132 -7.11 -0.68 9.46
CA PHE A 132 -6.07 0.27 9.86
C PHE A 132 -5.85 0.34 11.36
N ASP A 133 -6.90 0.18 12.18
CA ASP A 133 -6.78 0.11 13.64
C ASP A 133 -5.90 -1.09 14.04
N GLN A 134 -6.06 -2.24 13.38
CA GLN A 134 -5.17 -3.40 13.58
C GLN A 134 -3.73 -3.08 13.15
N MET A 135 -3.53 -2.54 11.94
CA MET A 135 -2.19 -2.18 11.44
C MET A 135 -1.47 -1.19 12.36
N ARG A 136 -2.16 -0.14 12.80
CA ARG A 136 -1.61 0.94 13.65
C ARG A 136 -1.44 0.53 15.10
N SER A 137 -1.99 -0.61 15.51
CA SER A 137 -1.73 -1.23 16.83
C SER A 137 -0.34 -1.87 16.93
N LEU A 138 0.25 -2.24 15.78
CA LEU A 138 1.59 -2.81 15.74
C LEU A 138 2.65 -1.76 16.09
N LYS A 139 3.76 -2.22 16.71
CA LYS A 139 4.89 -1.37 17.09
C LYS A 139 6.20 -1.88 16.49
N PRO A 140 6.99 -1.04 15.81
CA PRO A 140 8.26 -1.46 15.27
C PRO A 140 9.27 -1.79 16.38
N PRO A 141 10.23 -2.70 16.14
CA PRO A 141 11.37 -2.88 17.01
C PRO A 141 12.13 -1.56 17.23
N ASN A 142 12.38 -1.18 18.49
CA ASN A 142 13.10 0.05 18.85
C ASN A 142 12.52 1.35 18.26
N ASN A 143 11.22 1.35 17.90
CA ASN A 143 10.55 2.51 17.31
C ASN A 143 11.22 3.04 16.02
N PHE A 144 11.91 2.18 15.27
CA PHE A 144 12.56 2.58 14.02
C PHE A 144 11.52 2.92 12.92
N ILE A 145 11.96 3.73 11.96
CA ILE A 145 11.22 4.07 10.74
C ILE A 145 12.02 3.51 9.56
N GLY A 146 11.38 2.74 8.70
CA GLY A 146 12.07 2.05 7.61
C GLY A 146 11.25 0.92 7.02
N GLY A 147 11.88 0.12 6.18
CA GLY A 147 11.27 -1.04 5.56
C GLY A 147 10.94 -2.15 6.57
N ILE A 148 10.06 -3.08 6.19
CA ILE A 148 9.66 -4.24 7.00
C ILE A 148 10.83 -5.19 7.24
N ASP A 149 11.80 -5.17 6.34
CA ASP A 149 13.09 -5.86 6.39
C ASP A 149 14.13 -5.14 7.29
N GLY A 150 13.77 -4.02 7.91
CA GLY A 150 14.68 -3.17 8.68
C GLY A 150 15.53 -2.23 7.81
N GLY A 151 15.27 -2.19 6.51
CA GLY A 151 15.98 -1.39 5.53
C GLY A 151 15.29 -0.04 5.24
N THR A 152 15.35 0.37 3.98
CA THR A 152 14.92 1.68 3.52
C THR A 152 13.39 1.80 3.41
N LEU A 153 12.86 3.02 3.48
CA LEU A 153 11.50 3.30 3.05
C LEU A 153 11.35 3.07 1.54
N ARG A 154 10.15 2.66 1.11
CA ARG A 154 9.88 2.21 -0.26
C ARG A 154 8.99 3.15 -1.06
N ASP A 155 8.32 4.10 -0.40
CA ASP A 155 7.54 5.13 -1.09
C ASP A 155 8.45 6.01 -1.98
N THR A 156 7.88 6.49 -3.08
CA THR A 156 8.53 7.23 -4.17
C THR A 156 9.39 8.42 -3.74
N PRO A 157 8.98 9.32 -2.80
CA PRO A 157 9.81 10.47 -2.43
C PRO A 157 11.13 10.07 -1.74
N PHE A 158 11.26 8.81 -1.31
CA PHE A 158 12.49 8.28 -0.73
C PHE A 158 13.32 7.46 -1.73
N LYS A 159 12.92 7.36 -3.00
CA LYS A 159 13.69 6.62 -4.01
C LYS A 159 14.80 7.51 -4.58
N THR A 160 16.00 6.95 -4.69
CA THR A 160 17.18 7.62 -5.26
C THR A 160 17.81 6.71 -6.32
N VAL A 161 18.57 7.30 -7.25
CA VAL A 161 19.30 6.52 -8.27
C VAL A 161 20.36 5.64 -7.59
N ASP A 162 21.20 6.26 -6.77
CA ASP A 162 22.15 5.59 -5.89
C ASP A 162 21.64 5.62 -4.46
N CYS A 163 21.85 4.53 -3.71
CA CYS A 163 21.42 4.45 -2.31
C CYS A 163 22.12 5.53 -1.47
N ASP A 164 21.33 6.44 -0.91
CA ASP A 164 21.73 7.46 0.06
C ASP A 164 20.91 7.28 1.36
N PRO A 165 21.50 6.72 2.43
CA PRO A 165 20.78 6.46 3.68
C PRO A 165 20.22 7.74 4.34
N ARG A 166 20.67 8.93 3.94
CA ARG A 166 20.11 10.21 4.40
C ARG A 166 18.74 10.50 3.78
N ILE A 167 18.41 9.87 2.66
CA ILE A 167 17.10 9.97 1.97
C ILE A 167 16.32 8.66 2.11
N ASN A 168 16.95 7.51 1.94
CA ASN A 168 16.24 6.23 1.92
C ASN A 168 15.96 5.68 3.34
N GLY A 169 16.71 6.12 4.36
CA GLY A 169 16.66 5.56 5.71
C GLY A 169 17.47 4.26 5.87
N PRO A 170 17.24 3.48 6.95
CA PRO A 170 16.24 3.69 8.00
C PRO A 170 16.51 4.92 8.87
N PHE A 171 15.47 5.37 9.57
CA PHE A 171 15.47 6.56 10.43
C PHE A 171 15.09 6.22 11.87
N LYS A 172 15.51 7.09 12.80
CA LYS A 172 15.24 6.98 14.24
C LYS A 172 14.07 7.84 14.71
N SER A 173 13.71 8.86 13.94
CA SER A 173 12.64 9.80 14.30
C SER A 173 11.94 10.35 13.06
N SER A 174 10.73 10.85 13.25
CA SER A 174 9.99 11.53 12.17
C SER A 174 10.64 12.87 11.76
N GLU A 175 11.46 13.47 12.63
CA GLU A 175 12.30 14.62 12.28
C GLU A 175 13.34 14.25 11.21
N GLU A 176 14.01 13.10 11.34
CA GLU A 176 14.95 12.62 10.32
C GLU A 176 14.24 12.35 8.99
N VAL A 177 12.99 11.90 8.99
CA VAL A 177 12.17 11.77 7.78
C VAL A 177 11.93 13.15 7.13
N GLY A 178 11.60 14.17 7.92
CA GLY A 178 11.46 15.53 7.39
C GLY A 178 12.77 16.09 6.81
N LEU A 179 13.91 15.80 7.42
CA LEU A 179 15.23 16.15 6.88
C LEU A 179 15.54 15.39 5.57
N ALA A 180 15.16 14.11 5.49
CA ALA A 180 15.33 13.28 4.31
C ALA A 180 14.53 13.82 3.10
N LEU A 181 13.27 14.21 3.32
CA LEU A 181 12.43 14.82 2.29
C LEU A 181 12.98 16.19 1.83
N ALA A 182 13.50 16.99 2.76
CA ALA A 182 14.14 18.26 2.42
C ALA A 182 15.40 18.05 1.55
N LEU A 183 16.17 17.00 1.86
CA LEU A 183 17.34 16.60 1.08
C LEU A 183 16.94 16.08 -0.30
N ALA A 184 15.89 15.27 -0.41
CA ALA A 184 15.36 14.78 -1.68
C ALA A 184 14.95 15.95 -2.60
N SER A 185 14.19 16.91 -2.08
CA SER A 185 13.84 18.14 -2.79
C SER A 185 15.08 18.89 -3.27
N ARG A 186 16.04 19.13 -2.37
CA ARG A 186 17.27 19.84 -2.74
C ARG A 186 18.03 19.14 -3.87
N ASN A 187 18.23 17.82 -3.77
CA ASN A 187 18.95 17.05 -4.78
C ASN A 187 18.23 17.09 -6.13
N PHE A 188 16.90 16.92 -6.15
CA PHE A 188 16.09 16.99 -7.36
C PHE A 188 16.31 18.30 -8.13
N TRP A 189 16.28 19.44 -7.43
CA TRP A 189 16.45 20.74 -8.06
C TRP A 189 17.92 21.05 -8.42
N GLU A 190 18.89 20.62 -7.61
CA GLU A 190 20.32 20.75 -7.91
C GLU A 190 20.68 19.99 -9.20
N GLU A 191 20.12 18.79 -9.41
CA GLU A 191 20.33 17.98 -10.61
C GLU A 191 19.88 18.69 -11.90
N ILE A 192 18.79 19.46 -11.83
CA ILE A 192 18.29 20.25 -12.97
C ILE A 192 18.86 21.68 -13.01
N GLY A 193 19.86 21.98 -12.18
CA GLY A 193 20.58 23.25 -12.18
C GLY A 193 19.76 24.43 -11.65
N TRP A 194 18.74 24.16 -10.83
CA TRP A 194 17.87 25.19 -10.27
C TRP A 194 18.00 25.30 -8.75
N SER A 195 17.90 26.52 -8.22
CA SER A 195 17.92 26.76 -6.78
C SER A 195 16.77 27.67 -6.35
N GLY A 196 15.70 27.08 -5.84
CA GLY A 196 14.51 27.79 -5.35
C GLY A 196 14.57 28.19 -3.89
N TRP A 197 13.63 29.04 -3.48
CA TRP A 197 13.41 29.31 -2.05
C TRP A 197 12.77 28.11 -1.33
N LEU A 198 12.01 27.26 -2.04
CA LEU A 198 11.26 26.15 -1.45
C LEU A 198 12.17 25.01 -0.93
N PRO A 199 13.21 24.52 -1.65
CA PRO A 199 14.17 23.57 -1.08
C PRO A 199 14.94 24.13 0.14
N ARG A 200 15.24 25.44 0.14
CA ARG A 200 15.86 26.12 1.30
C ARG A 200 14.90 26.18 2.49
N PHE A 201 13.63 26.47 2.24
CA PHE A 201 12.57 26.46 3.24
C PHE A 201 12.44 25.06 3.87
N PHE A 202 12.39 24.00 3.07
CA PHE A 202 12.34 22.64 3.59
C PHE A 202 13.57 22.29 4.43
N THR A 203 14.77 22.65 3.97
CA THR A 203 16.02 22.41 4.70
C THR A 203 16.00 23.05 6.10
N GLN A 204 15.33 24.20 6.26
CA GLN A 204 15.27 24.93 7.53
C GLN A 204 14.13 24.47 8.45
N HIS A 205 13.03 23.97 7.90
CA HIS A 205 11.78 23.84 8.64
C HIS A 205 11.16 22.44 8.63
N LEU A 206 11.43 21.61 7.63
CA LEU A 206 10.64 20.38 7.42
C LEU A 206 10.88 19.33 8.51
N GLY A 207 12.12 19.16 8.97
CA GLY A 207 12.43 18.30 10.11
C GLY A 207 11.66 18.71 11.37
N ALA A 208 11.72 19.99 11.72
CA ALA A 208 11.03 20.53 12.90
C ALA A 208 9.50 20.53 12.76
N ALA A 209 8.97 20.62 11.54
CA ALA A 209 7.52 20.58 11.27
C ALA A 209 6.94 19.17 11.35
N LEU A 210 7.76 18.14 11.11
CA LEU A 210 7.33 16.74 11.05
C LEU A 210 7.84 15.88 12.23
N LYS A 211 8.43 16.50 13.27
CA LYS A 211 8.95 15.80 14.45
C LYS A 211 7.84 15.29 15.39
N ASP A 212 8.25 14.54 16.41
CA ASP A 212 7.40 14.09 17.53
C ASP A 212 6.25 13.13 17.13
N HIS A 213 6.41 12.37 16.05
CA HIS A 213 5.47 11.32 15.64
C HIS A 213 6.03 9.92 15.86
N GLU A 214 5.20 9.03 16.40
CA GLU A 214 5.53 7.61 16.52
C GLU A 214 5.56 6.91 15.15
N ALA A 215 6.26 5.79 15.06
CA ALA A 215 6.27 4.95 13.86
C ALA A 215 5.08 3.99 13.86
N LYS A 216 4.35 3.94 12.75
CA LYS A 216 3.19 3.06 12.51
C LYS A 216 3.43 2.19 11.28
N PHE A 217 2.87 0.98 11.30
CA PHE A 217 2.82 0.15 10.11
C PHE A 217 1.83 0.75 9.10
N THR A 218 2.29 0.94 7.86
CA THR A 218 1.51 1.55 6.78
C THR A 218 1.52 0.66 5.55
N HIS A 219 0.47 0.78 4.74
CA HIS A 219 0.42 0.30 3.38
C HIS A 219 1.35 1.14 2.48
N GLY A 220 1.35 2.47 2.66
CA GLY A 220 2.24 3.40 1.95
C GLY A 220 1.76 3.81 0.56
N ASP A 221 0.79 3.09 -0.01
CA ASP A 221 0.15 3.45 -1.29
C ASP A 221 -1.39 3.30 -1.26
N LEU A 222 -2.06 3.79 -0.20
CA LEU A 222 -3.52 3.68 -0.08
C LEU A 222 -4.25 4.50 -1.16
N HIS A 223 -4.69 3.80 -2.19
CA HIS A 223 -5.56 4.29 -3.26
C HIS A 223 -6.81 3.40 -3.38
N MET A 224 -7.93 3.96 -3.84
CA MET A 224 -9.16 3.17 -4.08
C MET A 224 -8.93 1.99 -5.04
N ARG A 225 -8.04 2.13 -6.04
CA ARG A 225 -7.68 1.03 -6.94
C ARG A 225 -7.03 -0.18 -6.24
N ASN A 226 -6.44 0.05 -5.08
CA ASN A 226 -5.76 -0.96 -4.27
C ASN A 226 -6.69 -1.60 -3.22
N VAL A 227 -7.96 -1.19 -3.17
CA VAL A 227 -8.98 -1.78 -2.29
C VAL A 227 -9.91 -2.66 -3.10
N MET A 228 -9.98 -3.94 -2.77
CA MET A 228 -10.85 -4.93 -3.42
C MET A 228 -12.14 -5.08 -2.64
N VAL A 229 -13.28 -4.98 -3.33
CA VAL A 229 -14.61 -5.11 -2.73
C VAL A 229 -15.49 -6.09 -3.50
N GLU A 230 -16.44 -6.68 -2.78
CA GLU A 230 -17.46 -7.58 -3.31
C GLU A 230 -18.84 -7.05 -2.89
N LYS A 231 -19.81 -7.09 -3.80
CA LYS A 231 -21.20 -6.78 -3.45
C LYS A 231 -21.73 -7.91 -2.56
N ALA A 232 -22.21 -7.58 -1.36
CA ALA A 232 -22.81 -8.57 -0.49
C ALA A 232 -24.05 -9.16 -1.16
N ALA A 233 -24.18 -10.48 -1.15
CA ALA A 233 -25.42 -11.11 -1.56
C ALA A 233 -26.51 -10.63 -0.59
N LEU A 234 -27.56 -10.00 -1.12
CA LEU A 234 -28.80 -9.81 -0.40
C LEU A 234 -29.34 -11.20 -0.05
N GLU A 235 -29.00 -11.72 1.13
CA GLU A 235 -29.84 -12.76 1.71
C GLU A 235 -31.22 -12.14 1.86
N ASN A 236 -32.20 -12.75 1.20
CA ASN A 236 -33.57 -12.26 1.17
C ASN A 236 -34.10 -12.14 2.61
N CYS A 237 -34.04 -10.95 3.19
CA CYS A 237 -34.84 -10.57 4.35
C CYS A 237 -36.30 -10.46 3.90
N SER A 238 -36.92 -11.61 3.66
CA SER A 238 -38.36 -11.77 3.58
C SER A 238 -38.72 -13.13 4.17
N SER A 239 -38.82 -13.18 5.49
CA SER A 239 -40.04 -13.58 6.23
C SER A 239 -39.71 -14.21 7.59
N GLY A 240 -40.27 -13.64 8.65
CA GLY A 240 -40.52 -14.36 9.90
C GLY A 240 -40.25 -13.53 11.14
N ASN A 241 -41.31 -12.96 11.70
CA ASN A 241 -41.38 -12.40 13.05
C ASN A 241 -40.44 -13.09 14.05
N ALA A 242 -39.33 -12.45 14.38
CA ALA A 242 -38.52 -12.78 15.54
C ALA A 242 -38.46 -11.51 16.39
N GLU A 243 -38.96 -11.61 17.62
CA GLU A 243 -38.84 -10.57 18.63
C GLU A 243 -37.35 -10.22 18.78
N LEU A 244 -37.01 -8.98 18.41
CA LEU A 244 -35.69 -8.42 18.56
C LEU A 244 -35.36 -8.36 20.05
N THR A 245 -34.41 -9.18 20.48
CA THR A 245 -33.68 -8.93 21.72
C THR A 245 -32.73 -7.77 21.44
N GLU A 246 -32.87 -6.67 22.18
CA GLU A 246 -31.97 -5.52 22.11
C GLU A 246 -30.53 -5.98 22.43
N GLY A 247 -29.66 -6.03 21.42
CA GLY A 247 -28.26 -6.38 21.63
C GLY A 247 -27.37 -6.41 20.39
N GLU A 248 -27.88 -6.84 19.23
CA GLU A 248 -27.02 -7.06 18.05
C GLU A 248 -27.74 -6.61 16.78
N THR A 249 -27.70 -5.31 16.46
CA THR A 249 -27.94 -4.87 15.08
C THR A 249 -26.81 -5.38 14.20
N GLU A 250 -27.06 -6.45 13.44
CA GLU A 250 -26.22 -6.84 12.32
C GLU A 250 -26.09 -5.62 11.39
N GLN A 251 -24.87 -5.07 11.30
CA GLN A 251 -24.61 -3.92 10.44
C GLN A 251 -24.70 -4.39 8.99
N TYR A 252 -25.75 -3.97 8.29
CA TYR A 252 -25.94 -4.30 6.88
C TYR A 252 -24.84 -3.63 6.04
N HIS A 253 -24.08 -4.42 5.30
CA HIS A 253 -23.04 -3.93 4.39
C HIS A 253 -23.43 -4.27 2.95
N GLU A 254 -23.78 -3.26 2.13
CA GLU A 254 -24.04 -3.48 0.69
C GLU A 254 -22.78 -3.98 -0.03
N TYR A 255 -21.61 -3.48 0.38
CA TYR A 255 -20.31 -3.88 -0.14
C TYR A 255 -19.39 -4.30 0.99
N ARG A 256 -18.70 -5.42 0.79
CA ARG A 256 -17.73 -5.98 1.74
C ARG A 256 -16.31 -5.79 1.20
N VAL A 257 -15.44 -5.23 2.03
CA VAL A 257 -13.99 -5.16 1.73
C VAL A 257 -13.40 -6.57 1.82
N LYS A 258 -12.80 -7.02 0.73
CA LYS A 258 -12.16 -8.34 0.61
C LYS A 258 -10.67 -8.29 0.95
N GLY A 259 -10.04 -7.16 0.67
CA GLY A 259 -8.66 -6.91 1.09
C GLY A 259 -8.04 -5.71 0.39
N ILE A 260 -6.83 -5.39 0.83
CA ILE A 260 -5.95 -4.38 0.22
C ILE A 260 -4.86 -5.11 -0.55
N VAL A 261 -4.51 -4.62 -1.74
CA VAL A 261 -3.46 -5.16 -2.62
C VAL A 261 -2.36 -4.13 -2.84
N ASP A 262 -1.25 -4.55 -3.46
CA ASP A 262 -0.12 -3.67 -3.81
C ASP A 262 0.74 -3.19 -2.63
N TRP A 263 1.20 -4.14 -1.81
CA TRP A 263 1.96 -3.90 -0.58
C TRP A 263 3.46 -3.62 -0.80
N GLU A 264 3.88 -3.23 -2.01
CA GLU A 264 5.31 -2.99 -2.33
C GLU A 264 5.92 -1.79 -1.59
N SER A 265 5.08 -0.86 -1.13
CA SER A 265 5.49 0.34 -0.40
C SER A 265 5.38 0.22 1.13
N ALA A 266 4.90 -0.93 1.61
CA ALA A 266 4.57 -1.13 3.01
C ALA A 266 5.79 -1.03 3.93
N GLY A 267 5.60 -0.54 5.15
CA GLY A 267 6.73 -0.31 6.07
C GLY A 267 6.33 0.40 7.35
N TRP A 268 7.34 0.84 8.09
CA TRP A 268 7.19 1.62 9.31
C TRP A 268 7.45 3.08 9.00
N TYR A 269 6.40 3.90 8.98
CA TYR A 269 6.45 5.32 8.65
C TYR A 269 5.96 6.15 9.84
N PRO A 270 6.24 7.47 9.88
CA PRO A 270 5.59 8.36 10.83
C PRO A 270 4.07 8.21 10.82
N ALA A 271 3.42 8.36 11.97
CA ALA A 271 1.98 8.14 12.14
C ALA A 271 1.09 8.91 11.15
N PHE A 272 1.55 10.05 10.65
CA PHE A 272 0.85 10.86 9.65
C PHE A 272 0.92 10.32 8.22
N TRP A 273 1.89 9.45 7.90
CA TRP A 273 2.28 9.16 6.52
C TRP A 273 1.12 8.68 5.66
N GLU A 274 0.45 7.60 6.06
CA GLU A 274 -0.68 7.00 5.30
C GLU A 274 -1.77 8.02 4.98
N TYR A 275 -2.18 8.83 5.97
CA TYR A 275 -3.17 9.89 5.79
C TYR A 275 -2.67 10.92 4.77
N THR A 276 -1.47 11.47 4.99
CA THR A 276 -0.95 12.54 4.13
C THR A 276 -0.67 12.08 2.70
N SER A 277 -0.16 10.86 2.51
CA SER A 277 0.17 10.31 1.20
C SER A 277 -1.08 9.94 0.40
N ALA A 278 -2.11 9.40 1.06
CA ALA A 278 -3.38 9.09 0.42
C ALA A 278 -4.09 10.35 -0.06
N LEU A 279 -4.09 11.42 0.75
CA LEU A 279 -4.68 12.71 0.38
C LEU A 279 -3.89 13.40 -0.74
N ALA A 280 -2.55 13.43 -0.64
CA ALA A 280 -1.71 14.15 -1.61
C ALA A 280 -1.75 13.55 -3.03
N ARG A 281 -2.22 12.31 -3.17
CA ARG A 281 -2.35 11.59 -4.45
C ARG A 281 -3.80 11.39 -4.89
N ALA A 282 -4.76 11.94 -4.14
CA ALA A 282 -6.16 11.89 -4.54
C ALA A 282 -6.41 12.83 -5.73
N HIS A 283 -7.32 12.41 -6.62
CA HIS A 283 -7.77 13.25 -7.73
C HIS A 283 -8.63 14.41 -7.20
N GLU A 284 -8.50 15.61 -7.79
CA GLU A 284 -9.19 16.82 -7.31
C GLU A 284 -10.73 16.69 -7.25
N GLU A 285 -11.31 15.92 -8.18
CA GLU A 285 -12.76 15.70 -8.25
C GLU A 285 -13.26 14.59 -7.30
N SER A 286 -12.36 13.94 -6.56
CA SER A 286 -12.72 12.82 -5.67
C SER A 286 -13.03 13.32 -4.27
N ASP A 287 -14.11 12.78 -3.69
CA ASP A 287 -14.46 12.90 -2.27
C ASP A 287 -13.74 11.87 -1.39
N TRP A 288 -12.94 10.97 -1.96
CA TRP A 288 -12.16 9.96 -1.21
C TRP A 288 -11.36 10.53 -0.02
N PRO A 289 -10.69 11.70 -0.13
CA PRO A 289 -10.03 12.37 1.00
C PRO A 289 -10.89 12.54 2.25
N GLU A 290 -12.19 12.82 2.08
CA GLU A 290 -13.13 13.02 3.19
C GLU A 290 -13.28 11.73 4.00
N TYR A 291 -13.36 10.59 3.29
CA TYR A 291 -13.49 9.27 3.90
C TYR A 291 -12.19 8.73 4.49
N VAL A 292 -11.02 9.12 3.96
CA VAL A 292 -9.73 8.76 4.58
C VAL A 292 -9.63 9.34 6.00
N GLY A 293 -10.19 10.53 6.24
CA GLY A 293 -10.30 11.12 7.58
C GLY A 293 -11.20 10.33 8.54
N GLU A 294 -12.16 9.56 8.02
CA GLU A 294 -12.99 8.64 8.80
C GLU A 294 -12.26 7.31 9.10
N MET A 295 -11.29 6.92 8.27
CA MET A 295 -10.55 5.66 8.42
C MET A 295 -9.48 5.72 9.52
N MET A 296 -8.86 6.89 9.72
CA MET A 296 -7.72 7.07 10.61
C MET A 296 -7.59 8.53 11.09
N ASN A 297 -6.71 8.77 12.07
CA ASN A 297 -6.46 10.13 12.56
C ASN A 297 -6.07 11.09 11.42
N ALA A 298 -6.68 12.28 11.42
CA ALA A 298 -6.32 13.35 10.50
C ALA A 298 -5.08 14.11 10.96
N TYR A 299 -4.22 14.45 10.00
CA TYR A 299 -2.96 15.18 10.20
C TYR A 299 -2.86 16.38 9.24
N PRO A 300 -3.71 17.42 9.40
CA PRO A 300 -3.82 18.51 8.41
C PRO A 300 -2.57 19.41 8.34
N LEU A 301 -1.82 19.55 9.44
CA LEU A 301 -0.59 20.34 9.47
C LEU A 301 0.53 19.61 8.70
N GLU A 302 0.70 18.32 8.98
CA GLU A 302 1.63 17.45 8.28
C GLU A 302 1.25 17.32 6.80
N PHE A 303 -0.05 17.18 6.50
CA PHE A 303 -0.56 17.15 5.13
C PHE A 303 -0.16 18.42 4.38
N SER A 304 -0.32 19.60 4.98
CA SER A 304 0.07 20.86 4.33
C SER A 304 1.55 20.89 3.95
N MET A 305 2.43 20.31 4.78
CA MET A 305 3.85 20.21 4.49
C MET A 305 4.16 19.14 3.44
N ILE A 306 3.59 17.94 3.58
CA ILE A 306 3.80 16.81 2.67
C ILE A 306 3.25 17.11 1.27
N PHE A 307 2.11 17.80 1.18
CA PHE A 307 1.53 18.22 -0.08
C PHE A 307 2.46 19.17 -0.85
N LEU A 308 3.02 20.17 -0.16
CA LEU A 308 4.04 21.06 -0.76
C LEU A 308 5.28 20.29 -1.23
N VAL A 309 5.74 19.31 -0.45
CA VAL A 309 6.87 18.44 -0.84
C VAL A 309 6.53 17.62 -2.08
N PHE A 310 5.33 17.04 -2.16
CA PHE A 310 4.92 16.23 -3.30
C PHE A 310 4.75 17.07 -4.55
N GLN A 311 4.23 18.30 -4.43
CA GLN A 311 4.19 19.27 -5.54
C GLN A 311 5.60 19.63 -6.01
N ASP A 312 6.51 19.94 -5.08
CA ASP A 312 7.89 20.31 -5.37
C ASP A 312 8.66 19.18 -6.07
N LEU A 313 8.44 17.93 -5.65
CA LEU A 313 9.00 16.73 -6.25
C LEU A 313 8.23 16.23 -7.49
N GLN A 314 7.19 16.95 -7.93
CA GLN A 314 6.36 16.58 -9.08
C GLN A 314 5.74 15.17 -8.98
N LEU A 315 5.28 14.81 -7.78
CA LEU A 315 4.69 13.52 -7.45
C LEU A 315 3.14 13.53 -7.46
N ILE A 316 2.55 14.67 -7.82
CA ILE A 316 1.10 14.84 -7.96
C ILE A 316 0.79 14.90 -9.46
N TYR A 317 -0.17 14.09 -9.90
CA TYR A 317 -0.53 13.90 -11.32
C TYR A 317 -1.98 14.25 -11.58
#